data_AF-A0A8J3WWV1-F1
#
_entry.id   AF-A0A8J3WWV1-F1
#
_cell.length_a   1.000
_cell.length_b   1.000
_cell.length_c   1.000
_cell.angle_alpha   90.00
_cell.angle_beta   90.00
_cell.angle_gamma   90.00
#
_symmetry.space_group_name_H-M   'P 1'
#
loop_
_entity.id
_entity.type
_entity.pdbx_description
1 polymer ?
#
loop_
_entity_poly.entity_id
_entity_poly.type
_entity_poly.pdbx_seq_one_letter_code
_entity_poly.pdbx_strand_id
1 'polypeptide(L)'
;MTGYEPARDPAADITPPAAGTGDPLPHQPADAGDPSPDAPAGAREPAATRVARWVTGVFAPQALVIVLPPLIGLLTGGWPGAGWGLVASALCGGVPAGVILAGVRSGRLDSHHLVDRESRTRPLLVAMAAVSVALVLLVLLGAPILLVATVTAMLAALALTVPITLRWKISFHAAVSTGTVVLLAHVLPAVPALTAGGLIVALICWARVRLRHHTPAQVVAGVIAGGGAAWATLAAFGV
;
A
#
# COMPACT_ATOMS: atom_id res chain seq x y z
N MET A 1 -23.12 -70.26 -35.19
CA MET A 1 -21.96 -69.36 -34.98
C MET A 1 -21.04 -69.54 -36.16
N THR A 2 -20.57 -68.59 -36.95
CA THR A 2 -20.79 -67.14 -37.15
C THR A 2 -20.04 -66.87 -38.47
N GLY A 3 -20.69 -66.21 -39.43
CA GLY A 3 -20.13 -65.91 -40.75
C GLY A 3 -19.07 -64.82 -40.74
N TYR A 4 -18.17 -64.86 -41.72
CA TYR A 4 -17.22 -63.79 -42.03
C TYR A 4 -17.22 -63.56 -43.55
N GLU A 5 -17.61 -62.35 -43.96
CA GLU A 5 -17.60 -61.85 -45.33
C GLU A 5 -16.75 -60.55 -45.34
N PRO A 6 -15.78 -60.38 -46.25
CA PRO A 6 -14.93 -59.19 -46.27
C PRO A 6 -15.61 -58.01 -46.99
N ALA A 7 -15.55 -56.82 -46.38
CA ALA A 7 -16.14 -55.59 -46.90
C ALA A 7 -15.27 -54.91 -47.98
N ARG A 8 -15.96 -54.32 -48.97
CA ARG A 8 -15.43 -53.67 -50.18
C ARG A 8 -14.97 -52.22 -49.95
N ASP A 9 -14.04 -51.81 -50.81
CA ASP A 9 -13.38 -50.49 -50.94
C ASP A 9 -14.32 -49.38 -51.46
N PRO A 10 -14.40 -48.19 -50.83
CA PRO A 10 -15.19 -47.06 -51.30
C PRO A 10 -14.32 -45.97 -51.95
N ALA A 11 -13.54 -46.32 -52.99
CA ALA A 11 -12.90 -45.36 -53.89
C ALA A 11 -13.66 -45.24 -55.21
N ALA A 12 -14.95 -44.86 -55.14
CA ALA A 12 -15.74 -44.55 -56.33
C ALA A 12 -16.96 -43.71 -55.94
N ASP A 13 -16.85 -42.38 -55.92
CA ASP A 13 -17.95 -41.52 -56.37
C ASP A 13 -17.58 -40.02 -56.59
N ILE A 14 -18.03 -39.48 -57.74
CA ILE A 14 -18.49 -38.10 -58.11
C ILE A 14 -17.58 -36.85 -58.28
N THR A 15 -17.23 -36.60 -59.55
CA THR A 15 -17.48 -35.43 -60.48
C THR A 15 -17.60 -33.96 -60.00
N PRO A 16 -16.99 -32.95 -60.70
CA PRO A 16 -17.16 -31.51 -60.44
C PRO A 16 -18.05 -30.75 -61.46
N PRO A 17 -18.78 -29.69 -61.02
CA PRO A 17 -19.04 -28.50 -61.86
C PRO A 17 -19.06 -27.17 -61.04
N ALA A 18 -19.00 -25.93 -61.53
CA ALA A 18 -18.83 -25.28 -62.84
C ALA A 18 -18.39 -23.82 -62.59
N ALA A 19 -17.82 -23.17 -63.61
CA ALA A 19 -17.50 -21.74 -63.62
C ALA A 19 -18.77 -20.87 -63.72
N GLY A 20 -18.82 -19.77 -62.96
CA GLY A 20 -19.87 -18.75 -62.99
C GLY A 20 -19.29 -17.35 -62.91
N THR A 21 -19.76 -16.49 -63.82
CA THR A 21 -19.32 -15.12 -64.12
C THR A 21 -20.16 -14.05 -63.42
N GLY A 22 -19.51 -12.98 -62.92
CA GLY A 22 -20.02 -11.59 -62.92
C GLY A 22 -20.63 -11.03 -61.62
N ASP A 23 -19.91 -10.10 -60.95
CA ASP A 23 -20.27 -8.66 -60.86
C ASP A 23 -19.13 -7.82 -60.20
N PRO A 24 -19.00 -6.49 -60.48
CA PRO A 24 -17.85 -5.66 -60.11
C PRO A 24 -17.96 -4.94 -58.74
N LEU A 25 -16.78 -4.65 -58.16
CA LEU A 25 -16.54 -4.07 -56.82
C LEU A 25 -17.15 -2.68 -56.57
N PRO A 26 -17.39 -2.33 -55.29
CA PRO A 26 -16.96 -1.00 -54.84
C PRO A 26 -16.17 -0.99 -53.51
N HIS A 27 -15.08 -0.21 -53.54
CA HIS A 27 -14.48 0.52 -52.42
C HIS A 27 -13.84 -0.26 -51.27
N GLN A 28 -12.58 -0.61 -51.47
CA GLN A 28 -11.59 -0.60 -50.40
C GLN A 28 -11.28 0.86 -50.05
N PRO A 29 -11.63 1.37 -48.85
CA PRO A 29 -11.03 2.60 -48.38
C PRO A 29 -9.55 2.32 -48.08
N ALA A 30 -8.70 2.80 -48.99
CA ALA A 30 -7.32 3.13 -48.68
C ALA A 30 -7.34 4.35 -47.76
N ASP A 31 -7.38 4.11 -46.45
CA ASP A 31 -6.90 5.02 -45.40
C ASP A 31 -7.00 4.33 -44.03
N ALA A 32 -6.16 3.32 -43.80
CA ALA A 32 -5.64 3.12 -42.45
C ALA A 32 -4.52 4.16 -42.32
N GLY A 33 -4.92 5.39 -41.99
CA GLY A 33 -4.03 6.52 -41.85
C GLY A 33 -2.81 6.13 -41.03
N ASP A 34 -1.65 6.51 -41.55
CA ASP A 34 -0.44 6.80 -40.78
C ASP A 34 -0.86 7.39 -39.41
N PRO A 35 -0.37 6.88 -38.26
CA PRO A 35 -0.70 7.44 -36.96
C PRO A 35 -0.62 8.96 -37.03
N SER A 36 -1.73 9.62 -36.71
CA SER A 36 -1.80 11.09 -36.71
C SER A 36 -0.56 11.64 -36.00
N PRO A 37 0.24 12.54 -36.63
CA PRO A 37 1.48 13.07 -36.04
C PRO A 37 1.26 13.86 -34.73
N ASP A 38 0.01 14.01 -34.30
CA ASP A 38 -0.43 14.90 -33.23
C ASP A 38 -0.84 14.18 -31.94
N ALA A 39 -0.58 12.88 -31.78
CA ALA A 39 -0.55 12.33 -30.43
C ALA A 39 0.70 12.90 -29.74
N PRO A 40 0.60 13.78 -28.71
CA PRO A 40 1.78 14.36 -28.11
C PRO A 40 2.59 13.26 -27.42
N ALA A 41 3.61 12.79 -28.13
CA ALA A 41 4.70 11.99 -27.58
C ALA A 41 5.34 12.81 -26.45
N GLY A 42 4.96 12.50 -25.21
CA GLY A 42 5.55 13.10 -24.02
C GLY A 42 4.77 14.27 -23.40
N ALA A 43 3.44 14.17 -23.25
CA ALA A 43 2.72 15.03 -22.30
C ALA A 43 3.36 14.91 -20.91
N ARG A 44 4.23 15.86 -20.55
CA ARG A 44 4.96 15.86 -19.28
C ARG A 44 3.95 15.87 -18.15
N GLU A 45 4.01 14.84 -17.30
CA GLU A 45 3.16 14.77 -16.12
C GLU A 45 3.22 16.09 -15.32
N PRO A 46 2.07 16.66 -14.91
CA PRO A 46 2.03 17.90 -14.17
C PRO A 46 2.98 17.87 -12.96
N ALA A 47 3.76 18.92 -12.77
CA ALA A 47 4.76 19.00 -11.69
C ALA A 47 4.15 18.68 -10.31
N ALA A 48 2.93 19.17 -10.04
CA ALA A 48 2.20 18.88 -8.81
C ALA A 48 1.92 17.39 -8.59
N THR A 49 1.62 16.63 -9.65
CA THR A 49 1.38 15.18 -9.55
C THR A 49 2.68 14.43 -9.22
N ARG A 50 3.80 14.85 -9.86
CA ARG A 50 5.13 14.33 -9.57
C ARG A 50 5.54 14.56 -8.11
N VAL A 51 5.32 15.78 -7.61
CA VAL A 51 5.55 16.13 -6.20
C VAL A 51 4.67 15.26 -5.28
N ALA A 52 3.38 15.09 -5.59
CA ALA A 52 2.50 14.25 -4.78
C ALA A 52 2.94 12.78 -4.72
N ARG A 53 3.47 12.22 -5.83
CA ARG A 53 4.05 10.87 -5.84
C ARG A 53 5.32 10.78 -5.01
N TRP A 54 6.20 11.78 -5.11
CA TRP A 54 7.41 11.85 -4.30
C TRP A 54 7.10 11.94 -2.79
N VAL A 55 6.20 12.84 -2.40
CA VAL A 55 5.72 12.98 -1.01
C VAL A 55 5.12 11.66 -0.51
N THR A 56 4.27 11.01 -1.31
CA THR A 56 3.71 9.70 -0.97
C THR A 56 4.79 8.64 -0.75
N GLY A 57 5.82 8.62 -1.59
CA GLY A 57 6.89 7.64 -1.48
C GLY A 57 7.77 7.86 -0.25
N VAL A 58 8.21 9.10 -0.02
CA VAL A 58 9.07 9.47 1.12
C VAL A 58 8.35 9.26 2.45
N PHE A 59 7.08 9.67 2.53
CA PHE A 59 6.25 9.52 3.73
C PHE A 59 5.35 8.30 3.66
N ALA A 60 5.82 7.23 3.01
CA ALA A 60 5.14 5.95 3.04
C ALA A 60 5.03 5.49 4.52
N PRO A 61 3.89 4.93 4.96
CA PRO A 61 3.69 4.49 6.34
C PRO A 61 4.83 3.61 6.86
N GLN A 62 5.37 2.75 6.00
CA GLN A 62 6.46 1.85 6.35
C GLN A 62 7.76 2.59 6.68
N ALA A 63 8.09 3.65 5.95
CA ALA A 63 9.28 4.45 6.23
C ALA A 63 9.16 5.10 7.61
N LEU A 64 7.99 5.63 7.95
CA LEU A 64 7.73 6.24 9.27
C LEU A 64 7.81 5.20 10.39
N VAL A 65 7.22 4.02 10.21
CA VAL A 65 7.29 2.92 11.21
C VAL A 65 8.72 2.42 11.43
N ILE A 66 9.57 2.43 10.40
CA ILE A 66 10.97 2.01 10.51
C ILE A 66 11.85 3.10 11.15
N VAL A 67 11.59 4.38 10.85
CA VAL A 67 12.45 5.50 11.31
C VAL A 67 12.06 5.97 12.71
N LEU A 68 10.77 6.00 13.03
CA LEU A 68 10.30 6.64 14.26
C LEU A 68 10.83 5.97 15.55
N PRO A 69 10.78 4.63 15.74
CA PRO A 69 11.26 4.02 16.97
C PRO A 69 12.74 4.30 17.31
N PRO A 70 13.72 4.12 16.40
CA PRO A 70 15.12 4.44 16.71
C PRO A 70 15.33 5.94 16.92
N LEU A 71 14.54 6.81 16.28
CA LEU A 71 14.59 8.25 16.53
C LEU A 71 14.09 8.59 17.94
N ILE A 72 12.93 8.09 18.36
CA ILE A 72 12.42 8.27 19.74
C ILE A 72 13.42 7.70 20.75
N GLY A 73 13.94 6.51 20.50
CA GLY A 73 14.94 5.87 21.35
C GLY A 73 16.22 6.69 21.46
N LEU A 74 16.72 7.24 20.35
CA LEU A 74 17.91 8.10 20.33
C LEU A 74 17.69 9.39 21.13
N LEU A 75 16.54 10.05 20.92
CA LEU A 75 16.21 11.33 21.55
C LEU A 75 16.00 11.20 23.07
N THR A 76 15.61 10.03 23.56
CA THR A 76 15.28 9.83 24.99
C THR A 76 16.30 9.03 25.77
N GLY A 77 17.06 8.14 25.11
CA GLY A 77 18.00 7.23 25.77
C GLY A 77 19.34 7.10 25.04
N GLY A 78 19.65 7.97 24.08
CA GLY A 78 20.89 7.92 23.31
C GLY A 78 21.03 6.63 22.48
N TRP A 79 22.25 6.20 22.22
CA TRP A 79 22.53 5.00 21.42
C TRP A 79 21.88 3.71 21.97
N PRO A 80 21.84 3.44 23.30
CA PRO A 80 21.11 2.30 23.84
C PRO A 80 19.61 2.35 23.52
N GLY A 81 18.99 3.53 23.66
CA GLY A 81 17.59 3.72 23.28
C GLY A 81 17.37 3.53 21.77
N ALA A 82 18.28 4.03 20.94
CA ALA A 82 18.25 3.79 19.49
C ALA A 82 18.34 2.29 19.16
N GLY A 83 19.14 1.52 19.89
CA GLY A 83 19.22 0.06 19.77
C GLY A 83 17.88 -0.63 20.02
N TRP A 84 17.18 -0.27 21.09
CA TRP A 84 15.80 -0.74 21.33
C TRP A 84 14.84 -0.33 20.23
N GLY A 85 14.96 0.90 19.74
CA GLY A 85 14.17 1.38 18.61
C GLY A 85 14.45 0.60 17.33
N LEU A 86 15.69 0.20 17.04
CA LEU A 86 16.01 -0.65 15.90
C LEU A 86 15.38 -2.04 16.01
N VAL A 87 15.36 -2.64 17.21
CA VAL A 87 14.65 -3.90 17.47
C VAL A 87 13.15 -3.72 17.19
N ALA A 88 12.54 -2.66 17.71
CA ALA A 88 11.14 -2.34 17.45
C ALA A 88 10.87 -2.16 15.94
N SER A 89 11.72 -1.42 15.22
CA SER A 89 11.58 -1.19 13.77
C SER A 89 11.73 -2.46 12.94
N ALA A 90 12.66 -3.34 13.30
CA ALA A 90 12.85 -4.62 12.62
C ALA A 90 11.58 -5.48 12.72
N LEU A 91 10.94 -5.52 13.90
CA LEU A 91 9.74 -6.31 14.12
C LEU A 91 8.48 -5.64 13.56
N CYS A 92 8.25 -4.35 13.84
CA CYS A 92 7.05 -3.63 13.45
C CYS A 92 7.02 -3.29 11.95
N GLY A 93 8.16 -2.92 11.36
CA GLY A 93 8.25 -2.52 9.95
C GLY A 93 8.96 -3.54 9.08
N GLY A 94 10.11 -4.06 9.54
CA GLY A 94 10.92 -5.01 8.79
C GLY A 94 10.19 -6.32 8.47
N VAL A 95 9.52 -6.92 9.45
CA VAL A 95 8.77 -8.18 9.23
C VAL A 95 7.63 -8.01 8.22
N PRO A 96 6.72 -7.01 8.34
CA PRO A 96 5.69 -6.82 7.32
C PRO A 96 6.25 -6.51 5.93
N ALA A 97 7.32 -5.71 5.83
CA ALA A 97 8.00 -5.46 4.55
C ALA A 97 8.55 -6.76 3.95
N GLY A 98 9.21 -7.58 4.76
CA GLY A 98 9.78 -8.85 4.33
C GLY A 98 8.71 -9.82 3.84
N VAL A 99 7.57 -9.91 4.54
CA VAL A 99 6.44 -10.76 4.12
C VAL A 99 5.86 -10.30 2.79
N ILE A 100 5.65 -8.98 2.61
CA ILE A 100 5.17 -8.43 1.34
C ILE A 100 6.18 -8.73 0.22
N LEU A 101 7.47 -8.47 0.44
CA LEU A 101 8.51 -8.69 -0.56
C LEU A 101 8.65 -10.18 -0.94
N ALA A 102 8.57 -11.08 0.03
CA ALA A 102 8.56 -12.52 -0.23
C ALA A 102 7.32 -12.96 -1.02
N GLY A 103 6.16 -12.37 -0.73
CA GLY A 103 4.93 -12.58 -1.49
C GLY A 103 5.05 -12.13 -2.95
N VAL A 104 5.68 -10.99 -3.21
CA VAL A 104 5.93 -10.48 -4.57
C VAL A 104 6.93 -11.40 -5.29
N ARG A 105 8.08 -11.69 -4.68
CA ARG A 105 9.13 -12.53 -5.29
C ARG A 105 8.69 -13.95 -5.61
N SER A 106 7.71 -14.48 -4.87
CA SER A 106 7.16 -15.82 -5.10
C SER A 106 6.05 -15.85 -6.16
N GLY A 107 5.77 -14.73 -6.84
CA GLY A 107 4.71 -14.61 -7.84
C GLY A 107 3.29 -14.66 -7.27
N ARG A 108 3.13 -14.94 -5.97
CA ARG A 108 1.83 -15.06 -5.28
C ARG A 108 1.07 -13.74 -5.21
N LEU A 109 1.76 -12.59 -5.31
CA LEU A 109 1.15 -11.27 -5.30
C LEU A 109 1.02 -10.63 -6.69
N ASP A 110 1.69 -11.17 -7.72
CA ASP A 110 1.70 -10.60 -9.08
C ASP A 110 0.62 -11.20 -10.00
N SER A 111 0.17 -12.44 -9.77
CA SER A 111 -0.78 -13.13 -10.65
C SER A 111 -2.27 -12.87 -10.37
N HIS A 112 -2.60 -12.07 -9.36
CA HIS A 112 -3.99 -11.76 -9.02
C HIS A 112 -4.23 -10.28 -9.28
N HIS A 113 -5.04 -9.93 -10.28
CA HIS A 113 -5.51 -8.57 -10.53
C HIS A 113 -5.88 -7.88 -9.20
N LEU A 114 -5.01 -6.95 -8.75
CA LEU A 114 -5.04 -6.31 -7.43
C LEU A 114 -6.14 -5.23 -7.34
N VAL A 115 -7.40 -5.63 -7.47
CA VAL A 115 -8.56 -4.75 -7.27
C VAL A 115 -9.33 -5.09 -5.98
N ASP A 116 -9.07 -6.24 -5.35
CA ASP A 116 -9.83 -6.67 -4.18
C ASP A 116 -9.34 -6.15 -2.84
N ARG A 117 -10.30 -5.80 -1.98
CA ARG A 117 -10.09 -5.38 -0.57
C ARG A 117 -9.25 -6.39 0.22
N GLU A 118 -9.37 -7.68 -0.11
CA GLU A 118 -8.67 -8.77 0.56
C GLU A 118 -7.13 -8.69 0.39
N SER A 119 -6.66 -8.24 -0.77
CA SER A 119 -5.23 -8.02 -1.03
C SER A 119 -4.60 -6.96 -0.11
N ARG A 120 -5.43 -6.02 0.38
CA ARG A 120 -5.00 -4.94 1.28
C ARG A 120 -5.09 -5.34 2.75
N THR A 121 -6.03 -6.22 3.09
CA THR A 121 -6.26 -6.64 4.48
C THR A 121 -5.16 -7.57 4.99
N ARG A 122 -4.69 -8.52 4.17
CA ARG A 122 -3.66 -9.49 4.61
C ARG A 122 -2.37 -8.80 5.12
N PRO A 123 -1.76 -7.84 4.40
CA PRO A 123 -0.59 -7.12 4.92
C PRO A 123 -0.85 -6.39 6.24
N LEU A 124 -2.05 -5.85 6.45
CA LEU A 124 -2.42 -5.15 7.67
C LEU A 124 -2.58 -6.10 8.86
N LEU A 125 -3.12 -7.30 8.64
CA LEU A 125 -3.22 -8.34 9.68
C LEU A 125 -1.84 -8.87 10.06
N VAL A 126 -0.94 -9.06 9.08
CA VAL A 126 0.47 -9.41 9.34
C VAL A 126 1.14 -8.30 10.15
N ALA A 127 0.95 -7.03 9.79
CA ALA A 127 1.47 -5.91 10.55
C ALA A 127 0.93 -5.88 11.98
N MET A 128 -0.37 -6.08 12.18
CA MET A 128 -0.98 -6.18 13.51
C MET A 128 -0.32 -7.28 14.35
N ALA A 129 -0.19 -8.48 13.80
CA ALA A 129 0.43 -9.61 14.50
C ALA A 129 1.90 -9.33 14.86
N ALA A 130 2.67 -8.79 13.90
CA ALA A 130 4.07 -8.46 14.11
C ALA A 130 4.26 -7.38 15.18
N VAL A 131 3.43 -6.32 15.15
CA VAL A 131 3.45 -5.24 16.15
C VAL A 131 3.06 -5.77 17.54
N SER A 132 2.06 -6.65 17.63
CA SER A 132 1.70 -7.29 18.92
C SER A 132 2.85 -8.12 19.49
N VAL A 133 3.53 -8.93 18.67
CA VAL A 133 4.70 -9.70 19.09
C VAL A 133 5.84 -8.77 19.52
N ALA A 134 6.10 -7.70 18.75
CA ALA A 134 7.10 -6.70 19.11
C ALA A 134 6.80 -6.05 20.47
N LEU A 135 5.55 -5.67 20.72
CA LEU A 135 5.13 -5.07 21.98
C LEU A 135 5.38 -6.02 23.16
N VAL A 136 4.95 -7.29 23.04
CA VAL A 136 5.18 -8.31 24.08
C VAL A 136 6.68 -8.47 24.35
N LEU A 137 7.51 -8.56 23.32
CA LEU A 137 8.96 -8.69 23.49
C LEU A 137 9.59 -7.47 24.16
N LEU A 138 9.20 -6.25 23.76
CA LEU A 138 9.71 -5.02 24.39
C LEU A 138 9.35 -4.96 25.87
N VAL A 139 8.13 -5.36 26.25
CA VAL A 139 7.72 -5.43 27.66
C VAL A 139 8.53 -6.47 28.43
N LEU A 140 8.62 -7.70 27.91
CA LEU A 140 9.32 -8.79 28.59
C LEU A 140 10.82 -8.55 28.75
N LEU A 141 11.44 -7.88 27.78
CA LEU A 141 12.87 -7.60 27.81
C LEU A 141 13.22 -6.25 28.49
N GLY A 142 12.23 -5.55 29.05
CA GLY A 142 12.44 -4.34 29.83
C GLY A 142 12.86 -3.12 29.01
N ALA A 143 12.28 -2.94 27.82
CA ALA A 143 12.54 -1.77 26.99
C ALA A 143 12.08 -0.47 27.67
N PRO A 144 12.67 0.69 27.32
CA PRO A 144 12.24 1.98 27.84
C PRO A 144 10.74 2.22 27.64
N ILE A 145 10.07 2.75 28.68
CA ILE A 145 8.61 2.88 28.73
C ILE A 145 8.04 3.66 27.53
N LEU A 146 8.75 4.68 27.05
CA LEU A 146 8.29 5.47 25.91
C LEU A 146 8.34 4.70 24.58
N LEU A 147 9.27 3.75 24.42
CA LEU A 147 9.28 2.87 23.26
C LEU A 147 8.14 1.86 23.32
N VAL A 148 7.83 1.35 24.51
CA VAL A 148 6.64 0.52 24.74
C VAL A 148 5.36 1.31 24.40
N ALA A 149 5.25 2.56 24.87
CA ALA A 149 4.14 3.46 24.53
C ALA A 149 4.07 3.74 23.02
N THR A 150 5.21 3.96 22.36
CA THR A 150 5.31 4.18 20.91
C THR A 150 4.77 2.99 20.12
N VAL A 151 5.19 1.77 20.46
CA VAL A 151 4.70 0.56 19.79
C VAL A 151 3.23 0.27 20.14
N THR A 152 2.82 0.57 21.37
CA THR A 152 1.40 0.51 21.76
C THR A 152 0.54 1.47 20.95
N ALA A 153 1.02 2.68 20.68
CA ALA A 153 0.33 3.66 19.86
C ALA A 153 0.19 3.19 18.40
N MET A 154 1.23 2.54 17.86
CA MET A 154 1.16 1.89 16.54
C MET A 154 0.10 0.79 16.52
N LEU A 155 0.06 -0.05 17.56
CA LEU A 155 -0.92 -1.12 17.69
C LEU A 155 -2.34 -0.57 17.82
N ALA A 156 -2.56 0.46 18.66
CA ALA A 156 -3.83 1.13 18.84
C ALA A 156 -4.33 1.77 17.54
N ALA A 157 -3.44 2.45 16.80
CA ALA A 157 -3.77 3.02 15.50
C ALA A 157 -4.17 1.93 14.49
N LEU A 158 -3.46 0.80 14.44
CA LEU A 158 -3.86 -0.36 13.61
C LEU A 158 -5.22 -0.92 14.07
N ALA A 159 -5.41 -1.12 15.37
CA ALA A 159 -6.64 -1.66 15.95
C ALA A 159 -7.86 -0.80 15.63
N LEU A 160 -7.67 0.52 15.54
CA LEU A 160 -8.71 1.45 15.14
C LEU A 160 -8.92 1.48 13.62
N THR A 161 -7.84 1.57 12.84
CA THR A 161 -7.92 1.82 11.39
C THR A 161 -8.25 0.58 10.55
N VAL A 162 -7.83 -0.62 10.98
CA VAL A 162 -8.07 -1.87 10.25
C VAL A 162 -9.57 -2.19 10.15
N PRO A 163 -10.35 -2.23 11.25
CA PRO A 163 -11.79 -2.49 11.18
C PRO A 163 -12.54 -1.45 10.32
N ILE A 164 -12.15 -0.18 10.42
CA ILE A 164 -12.70 0.89 9.58
C ILE A 164 -12.43 0.57 8.12
N THR A 165 -11.18 0.25 7.76
CA THR A 165 -10.77 -0.05 6.38
C THR A 165 -11.56 -1.18 5.73
N LEU A 166 -12.01 -2.18 6.51
CA LEU A 166 -12.83 -3.27 6.00
C LEU A 166 -14.19 -2.80 5.48
N ARG A 167 -14.74 -1.74 6.08
CA ARG A 167 -16.05 -1.16 5.73
C ARG A 167 -15.94 0.07 4.84
N TRP A 168 -14.99 0.96 5.17
CA TRP A 168 -14.77 2.25 4.53
C TRP A 168 -13.27 2.59 4.53
N LYS A 169 -12.70 2.81 3.34
CA LYS A 169 -11.26 2.97 3.13
C LYS A 169 -10.69 4.22 3.82
N ILE A 170 -10.08 4.07 4.99
CA ILE A 170 -9.35 5.16 5.68
C ILE A 170 -7.93 5.34 5.12
N SER A 171 -7.32 6.51 5.31
CA SER A 171 -5.95 6.78 4.88
C SER A 171 -4.91 6.43 5.96
N PHE A 172 -4.20 5.31 5.77
CA PHE A 172 -3.05 4.94 6.62
C PHE A 172 -1.91 5.97 6.58
N HIS A 173 -1.69 6.65 5.45
CA HIS A 173 -0.67 7.71 5.36
C HIS A 173 -1.00 8.86 6.31
N ALA A 174 -2.27 9.26 6.39
CA ALA A 174 -2.71 10.32 7.30
C ALA A 174 -2.63 9.87 8.76
N ALA A 175 -3.08 8.65 9.07
CA ALA A 175 -3.03 8.10 10.42
C ALA A 175 -1.61 7.97 10.96
N VAL A 176 -0.73 7.28 10.22
CA VAL A 176 0.65 7.05 10.67
C VAL A 176 1.43 8.37 10.77
N SER A 177 1.29 9.28 9.80
CA SER A 177 1.98 10.58 9.85
C SER A 177 1.52 11.44 11.02
N THR A 178 0.22 11.50 11.31
CA THR A 178 -0.27 12.30 12.44
C THR A 178 0.15 11.68 13.78
N GLY A 179 0.05 10.34 13.92
CA GLY A 179 0.54 9.66 15.11
C GLY A 179 2.05 9.87 15.34
N THR A 180 2.84 9.85 14.25
CA THR A 180 4.28 10.17 14.27
C THR A 180 4.51 11.59 14.82
N VAL A 181 3.77 12.58 14.33
CA VAL A 181 3.90 13.97 14.78
C VAL A 181 3.55 14.11 16.27
N VAL A 182 2.50 13.43 16.74
CA VAL A 182 2.12 13.45 18.17
C VAL A 182 3.23 12.85 19.04
N LEU A 183 3.79 11.70 18.65
CA LEU A 183 4.90 11.06 19.38
C LEU A 183 6.17 11.92 19.38
N LEU A 184 6.50 12.56 18.25
CA LEU A 184 7.64 13.48 18.18
C LEU A 184 7.41 14.74 19.01
N ALA A 185 6.19 15.30 19.03
CA ALA A 185 5.85 16.46 19.83
C ALA A 185 5.89 16.19 21.35
N HIS A 186 5.87 14.92 21.76
CA HIS A 186 6.06 14.54 23.15
C HIS A 186 7.55 14.57 23.56
N VAL A 187 8.49 14.26 22.66
CA VAL A 187 9.94 14.25 22.96
C VAL A 187 10.70 15.50 22.50
N LEU A 188 10.08 16.31 21.65
CA LEU A 188 10.60 17.59 21.16
C LEU A 188 9.76 18.74 21.73
N PRO A 189 10.21 20.00 21.60
CA PRO A 189 9.37 21.15 21.91
C PRO A 189 8.04 21.07 21.15
N ALA A 190 6.94 20.95 21.90
CA ALA A 190 5.63 20.57 21.36
C ALA A 190 5.12 21.55 20.29
N VAL A 191 5.18 22.86 20.56
CA VAL A 191 4.63 23.88 19.64
C VAL A 191 5.34 23.86 18.27
N PRO A 192 6.68 23.93 18.19
CA PRO A 192 7.38 23.77 16.91
C PRO A 192 7.12 22.42 16.22
N ALA A 193 7.14 21.31 16.98
CA ALA A 193 6.94 19.97 16.44
C ALA A 193 5.54 19.79 15.83
N LEU A 194 4.49 20.24 16.53
CA LEU A 194 3.11 20.19 16.03
C LEU A 194 2.91 21.12 14.83
N THR A 195 3.54 22.30 14.83
CA THR A 195 3.41 23.27 13.73
C THR A 195 4.07 22.72 12.46
N ALA A 196 5.35 22.34 12.52
CA ALA A 196 6.07 21.82 11.37
C ALA A 196 5.51 20.46 10.92
N GLY A 197 5.23 19.57 11.88
CA GLY A 197 4.62 18.26 11.62
C GLY A 197 3.23 18.37 11.01
N GLY A 198 2.40 19.31 11.48
CA GLY A 198 1.07 19.58 10.94
C GLY A 198 1.11 20.01 9.47
N LEU A 199 2.08 20.83 9.08
CA LEU A 199 2.30 21.20 7.67
C LEU A 199 2.70 19.99 6.81
N ILE A 200 3.56 19.12 7.32
CA ILE A 200 3.94 17.88 6.64
C ILE A 200 2.72 16.95 6.49
N VAL A 201 1.93 16.76 7.55
CA VAL A 201 0.69 15.97 7.50
C VAL A 201 -0.28 16.55 6.48
N ALA A 202 -0.46 17.87 6.45
CA ALA A 202 -1.31 18.54 5.46
C ALA A 202 -0.82 18.29 4.02
N LEU A 203 0.50 18.35 3.79
CA LEU A 203 1.11 18.05 2.50
C LEU A 203 0.90 16.57 2.08
N ILE A 204 1.03 15.63 3.02
CA ILE A 204 0.75 14.22 2.80
C ILE A 204 -0.73 14.03 2.43
N CYS A 205 -1.64 14.60 3.21
CA CYS A 205 -3.08 14.52 2.96
C CYS A 205 -3.46 15.10 1.59
N TRP A 206 -2.90 16.26 1.23
CA TRP A 206 -3.04 16.85 -0.10
C TRP A 206 -2.57 15.88 -1.20
N ALA A 207 -1.39 15.28 -1.05
CA ALA A 207 -0.86 14.34 -2.02
C ALA A 207 -1.80 13.12 -2.21
N ARG A 208 -2.37 12.60 -1.11
CA ARG A 208 -3.32 11.46 -1.17
C ARG A 208 -4.59 11.79 -1.92
N VAL A 209 -5.12 13.00 -1.74
CA VAL A 209 -6.33 13.47 -2.43
C VAL A 209 -6.02 13.83 -3.89
N ARG A 210 -4.89 14.49 -4.15
CA ARG A 210 -4.44 14.88 -5.50
C ARG A 210 -4.23 13.67 -6.42
N LEU A 211 -3.63 12.61 -5.89
CA LEU A 211 -3.45 11.34 -6.60
C LEU A 211 -4.73 10.49 -6.68
N ARG A 212 -5.86 11.02 -6.19
CA ARG A 212 -7.17 10.34 -6.15
C ARG A 212 -7.12 8.98 -5.43
N HIS A 213 -6.16 8.79 -4.53
CA HIS A 213 -6.08 7.58 -3.74
C HIS A 213 -7.09 7.59 -2.58
N HIS A 214 -7.46 8.77 -2.09
CA HIS A 214 -8.40 8.96 -0.99
C HIS A 214 -9.25 10.21 -1.17
N THR A 215 -10.41 10.27 -0.51
CA THR A 215 -11.24 11.48 -0.40
C THR A 215 -10.82 12.34 0.81
N PRO A 216 -11.20 13.63 0.87
CA PRO A 216 -10.97 14.48 2.03
C PRO A 216 -11.46 13.85 3.35
N ALA A 217 -12.66 13.26 3.35
CA ALA A 217 -13.20 12.59 4.54
C ALA A 217 -12.31 11.42 5.01
N GLN A 218 -11.80 10.62 4.07
CA GLN A 218 -10.93 9.47 4.39
C GLN A 218 -9.57 9.88 4.97
N VAL A 219 -9.01 11.02 4.53
CA VAL A 219 -7.76 11.54 5.10
C VAL A 219 -8.00 12.18 6.46
N VAL A 220 -9.08 12.95 6.64
CA VAL A 220 -9.45 13.55 7.94
C VAL A 220 -9.71 12.46 8.99
N ALA A 221 -10.47 11.42 8.65
CA ALA A 221 -10.67 10.28 9.54
C ALA A 221 -9.34 9.61 9.92
N GLY A 222 -8.41 9.50 8.96
CA GLY A 222 -7.05 9.01 9.22
C GLY A 222 -6.29 9.88 10.24
N VAL A 223 -6.26 11.19 10.03
CA VAL A 223 -5.63 12.15 10.96
C VAL A 223 -6.18 11.98 12.38
N ILE A 224 -7.51 11.98 12.53
CA ILE A 224 -8.18 11.84 13.84
C ILE A 224 -7.83 10.49 14.47
N ALA A 225 -7.94 9.39 13.73
CA ALA A 225 -7.67 8.06 14.24
C ALA A 225 -6.21 7.90 14.71
N GLY A 226 -5.25 8.32 13.89
CA GLY A 226 -3.83 8.17 14.20
C GLY A 226 -3.36 9.11 15.31
N GLY A 227 -3.72 10.40 15.24
CA GLY A 227 -3.38 11.38 16.26
C GLY A 227 -4.05 11.06 17.60
N GLY A 228 -5.33 10.69 17.57
CA GLY A 228 -6.09 10.31 18.76
C GLY A 228 -5.55 9.05 19.42
N ALA A 229 -5.22 8.00 18.65
CA ALA A 229 -4.62 6.78 19.19
C ALA A 229 -3.26 7.06 19.85
N ALA A 230 -2.40 7.86 19.22
CA ALA A 230 -1.11 8.23 19.78
C ALA A 230 -1.25 9.05 21.07
N TRP A 231 -2.08 10.09 21.05
CA TRP A 231 -2.31 10.94 22.22
C TRP A 231 -2.92 10.14 23.39
N ALA A 232 -3.94 9.34 23.12
CA ALA A 232 -4.60 8.54 24.15
C ALA A 232 -3.65 7.48 24.74
N THR A 233 -2.76 6.91 23.92
CA THR A 233 -1.76 5.95 24.41
C THR A 233 -0.76 6.63 25.34
N LEU A 234 -0.21 7.78 24.95
CA LEU A 234 0.72 8.55 25.80
C LEU A 234 0.05 8.90 27.14
N ALA A 235 -1.16 9.45 27.09
CA ALA A 235 -1.95 9.75 28.28
C ALA A 235 -2.21 8.53 29.17
N ALA A 236 -2.50 7.35 28.59
CA ALA A 236 -2.71 6.12 29.34
C ALA A 236 -1.43 5.58 30.01
N PHE A 237 -0.27 5.86 29.42
CA PHE A 237 1.04 5.52 30.00
C PHE A 237 1.52 6.53 31.05
N GLY A 238 0.82 7.67 31.20
CA GLY A 238 1.23 8.75 32.08
C GLY A 238 2.50 9.46 31.61
N VAL A 239 2.77 9.43 30.31
CA VAL A 239 3.87 10.15 29.65
C VAL A 239 3.33 11.24 28.76
#